data_AF-A0A183EKY1-F1
#
_entry.id   AF-A0A183EKY1-F1
#
_cell.length_a   1.000
_cell.length_b   1.000
_cell.length_c   1.000
_cell.angle_alpha   90.00
_cell.angle_beta   90.00
_cell.angle_gamma   90.00
#
_symmetry.space_group_name_H-M   'P 1'
#
loop_
_entity.id
_entity.type
_entity.pdbx_description
1 polymer ?
#
loop_
_entity_poly.entity_id
_entity_poly.type
_entity_poly.pdbx_seq_one_letter_code
_entity_poly.pdbx_strand_id
1 'polypeptide(L)'
;MVFQETEKEPFIKNILPVELAKLEKLITTRMGGEMFVLGDKISFADYVLFEELDILLILDSHCLDKFPLLKEYHRRMAEGPNLKVT
;
A
#
# COMPACT_ATOMS: atom_id res chain seq x y z
N MET A 1 -30.23 2.54 2.27
CA MET A 1 -29.60 2.48 0.93
C MET A 1 -28.66 1.28 0.98
N VAL A 2 -28.98 0.19 0.29
CA VAL A 2 -28.11 -0.99 0.26
C VAL A 2 -27.17 -0.77 -0.92
N PHE A 3 -25.93 -0.39 -0.65
CA PHE A 3 -24.89 -0.38 -1.68
C PHE A 3 -24.63 -1.83 -2.05
N GLN A 4 -25.00 -2.24 -3.26
CA GLN A 4 -24.72 -3.59 -3.76
C GLN A 4 -23.21 -3.70 -3.99
N GLU A 5 -22.51 -4.54 -3.20
CA GLU A 5 -21.06 -4.82 -3.34
C GLU A 5 -20.70 -5.62 -4.61
N THR A 6 -21.51 -5.55 -5.68
CA THR A 6 -21.35 -6.40 -6.88
C THR A 6 -20.03 -6.19 -7.63
N GLU A 7 -19.32 -5.10 -7.34
CA GLU A 7 -18.05 -4.74 -7.97
C GLU A 7 -16.82 -5.10 -7.11
N LYS A 8 -17.04 -5.52 -5.86
CA LYS A 8 -15.96 -5.80 -4.90
C LYS A 8 -15.10 -6.98 -5.32
N GLU A 9 -15.68 -8.15 -5.60
CA GLU A 9 -14.86 -9.32 -5.99
C GLU A 9 -14.15 -9.13 -7.33
N PRO A 10 -14.79 -8.56 -8.38
CA PRO A 10 -14.07 -8.22 -9.61
C PRO A 10 -12.90 -7.26 -9.38
N PHE A 11 -13.07 -6.25 -8.52
CA PHE A 11 -12.00 -5.33 -8.15
C PHE A 11 -10.83 -6.06 -7.49
N ILE A 12 -11.08 -6.82 -6.42
CA ILE A 12 -10.05 -7.55 -5.67
C ILE A 12 -9.32 -8.56 -6.58
N LYS A 13 -10.05 -9.26 -7.46
CA LYS A 13 -9.46 -10.32 -8.30
C LYS A 13 -8.69 -9.79 -9.50
N ASN A 14 -9.20 -8.75 -10.17
CA ASN A 14 -8.74 -8.37 -11.51
C ASN A 14 -8.05 -7.02 -11.57
N ILE A 15 -8.44 -6.07 -10.70
CA ILE A 15 -7.95 -4.69 -10.75
C ILE A 15 -6.85 -4.47 -9.72
N LEU A 16 -7.12 -4.82 -8.47
CA LEU A 16 -6.23 -4.57 -7.35
C LEU A 16 -4.81 -5.13 -7.56
N PRO A 17 -4.61 -6.39 -8.02
CA PRO A 17 -3.26 -6.92 -8.22
C PRO A 17 -2.49 -6.17 -9.34
N VAL A 18 -3.20 -5.67 -10.35
CA VAL A 18 -2.60 -4.94 -11.47
C VAL A 18 -2.13 -3.56 -11.01
N GLU A 19 -2.93 -2.87 -10.20
CA GLU A 19 -2.57 -1.56 -9.67
C GLU A 19 -1.46 -1.66 -8.60
N LEU A 20 -1.52 -2.64 -7.70
CA LEU A 20 -0.45 -2.91 -6.74
C LEU A 20 0.88 -3.25 -7.43
N ALA A 21 0.86 -3.97 -8.55
CA ALA A 21 2.07 -4.24 -9.33
C ALA A 21 2.71 -2.95 -9.90
N LYS A 22 1.91 -1.95 -10.26
CA LYS A 22 2.42 -0.64 -10.70
C LYS A 22 3.04 0.12 -9.53
N LEU A 23 2.42 0.06 -8.35
CA LEU A 23 2.95 0.71 -7.13
C LEU A 23 4.25 0.04 -6.65
N GLU A 24 4.33 -1.28 -6.64
CA GLU A 24 5.56 -2.04 -6.32
C GLU A 24 6.70 -1.61 -7.26
N LYS A 25 6.41 -1.53 -8.56
CA LYS A 25 7.36 -1.01 -9.54
C LYS A 25 7.73 0.45 -9.27
N LEU A 26 6.78 1.31 -8.93
CA LEU A 26 7.03 2.72 -8.64
C LEU A 26 7.99 2.88 -7.45
N ILE A 27 7.76 2.20 -6.34
CA ILE A 27 8.60 2.35 -5.14
C ILE A 27 10.03 1.88 -5.40
N THR A 28 10.24 0.91 -6.29
CA THR A 28 11.60 0.44 -6.65
C THR A 28 12.44 1.48 -7.40
N THR A 29 11.82 2.53 -7.97
CA THR A 29 12.53 3.54 -8.78
C THR A 29 13.46 4.43 -7.96
N ARG A 30 13.29 4.47 -6.64
CA ARG A 30 14.11 5.25 -5.71
C ARG A 30 14.65 4.34 -4.61
N MET A 31 15.98 4.27 -4.51
CA MET A 31 16.67 3.49 -3.47
C MET A 31 16.15 2.04 -3.31
N GLY A 32 15.75 1.40 -4.42
CA GLY A 32 15.25 0.02 -4.42
C GLY A 32 13.92 -0.20 -3.69
N GLY A 33 13.19 0.85 -3.28
CA GLY A 33 11.94 0.71 -2.51
C GLY A 33 12.16 0.39 -1.02
N GLU A 34 13.41 0.42 -0.54
CA GLU A 34 13.76 0.11 0.85
C GLU A 34 13.52 1.28 1.81
N MET A 35 13.28 2.48 1.28
CA MET A 35 13.08 3.71 2.05
C MET A 35 11.68 4.30 1.81
N PHE A 36 11.57 5.63 1.72
CA PHE A 36 10.36 6.38 1.39
C PHE A 36 10.14 6.46 -0.12
N VAL A 37 8.95 6.90 -0.55
CA VAL A 37 8.57 7.06 -1.96
C VAL A 37 9.59 7.89 -2.75
N LEU A 38 10.18 8.92 -2.14
CA LEU A 38 11.19 9.78 -2.76
C LEU A 38 12.64 9.44 -2.36
N GLY A 39 12.87 8.35 -1.63
CA GLY A 39 14.19 7.93 -1.15
C GLY A 39 14.38 8.18 0.34
N ASP A 40 15.36 8.99 0.72
CA ASP A 40 15.83 9.13 2.10
C ASP A 40 14.97 10.05 2.99
N LYS A 41 14.05 10.82 2.40
CA LYS A 41 13.19 11.78 3.11
C LYS A 41 11.73 11.43 2.97
N ILE A 42 11.04 11.41 4.12
CA ILE A 42 9.59 11.28 4.18
C ILE A 42 8.91 12.49 3.54
N SER A 43 7.79 12.25 2.88
CA SER A 43 6.99 13.24 2.17
C SER A 43 5.49 12.98 2.35
N PHE A 44 4.65 13.89 1.85
CA PHE A 44 3.19 13.68 1.90
C PHE A 44 2.75 12.42 1.13
N ALA A 45 3.49 12.03 0.09
CA ALA A 45 3.19 10.85 -0.71
C ALA A 45 3.27 9.57 0.13
N ASP A 46 4.14 9.55 1.15
CA ASP A 46 4.32 8.39 1.99
C ASP A 46 3.09 8.10 2.84
N TYR A 47 2.48 9.15 3.39
CA TYR A 47 1.26 9.05 4.20
C TYR A 47 0.04 8.68 3.34
N VAL A 48 -0.08 9.25 2.14
CA VAL A 48 -1.17 8.90 1.21
C VAL A 48 -1.07 7.44 0.78
N LEU A 49 0.14 6.99 0.42
CA LEU A 49 0.35 5.60 0.03
C LEU A 49 0.11 4.66 1.22
N PHE A 50 0.56 5.02 2.42
CA PHE A 50 0.32 4.22 3.62
C PHE A 50 -1.19 4.03 3.89
N GLU A 51 -1.96 5.12 3.91
CA GLU A 51 -3.41 5.07 4.14
C GLU A 51 -4.14 4.23 3.08
N GLU A 52 -3.78 4.41 1.81
CA GLU A 52 -4.35 3.63 0.72
C GLU A 52 -4.08 2.12 0.91
N LEU A 53 -2.84 1.75 1.24
CA LEU A 53 -2.49 0.36 1.51
C LEU A 53 -3.21 -0.19 2.75
N ASP A 54 -3.42 0.64 3.78
CA ASP A 54 -4.12 0.25 5.01
C ASP A 54 -5.59 -0.08 4.73
N ILE A 55 -6.28 0.78 3.97
CA ILE A 55 -7.67 0.55 3.56
C ILE A 55 -7.77 -0.68 2.64
N LEU A 56 -6.80 -0.89 1.74
CA LEU A 56 -6.78 -2.07 0.87
C LEU A 56 -6.55 -3.37 1.65
N LEU A 57 -5.77 -3.34 2.74
CA LEU A 57 -5.61 -4.48 3.64
C LEU A 57 -6.87 -4.76 4.48
N ILE A 58 -7.68 -3.74 4.80
CA ILE A 58 -9.03 -3.95 5.36
C ILE A 58 -9.95 -4.63 4.34
N LEU A 59 -9.82 -4.27 3.06
CA LEU A 59 -10.62 -4.85 1.97
C LEU A 59 -10.24 -6.31 1.65
N ASP A 60 -8.93 -6.60 1.60
CA ASP A 60 -8.36 -7.93 1.41
C ASP A 60 -7.03 -8.03 2.18
N SER A 61 -7.03 -8.79 3.28
CA SER A 61 -5.87 -8.92 4.17
C SER A 61 -4.65 -9.59 3.54
N HIS A 62 -4.82 -10.19 2.35
CA HIS A 62 -3.76 -10.88 1.61
C HIS A 62 -3.31 -10.14 0.35
N CYS A 63 -3.85 -8.95 0.07
CA CYS A 63 -3.59 -8.25 -1.19
C CYS A 63 -2.11 -7.92 -1.42
N LEU A 64 -1.31 -7.77 -0.35
CA LEU A 64 0.12 -7.48 -0.41
C LEU A 64 1.04 -8.73 -0.41
N ASP A 65 0.51 -9.95 -0.31
CA ASP A 65 1.35 -11.16 -0.17
C ASP A 65 2.26 -11.43 -1.38
N LYS A 66 1.92 -10.90 -2.56
CA LYS A 66 2.72 -10.99 -3.79
C LYS A 66 3.64 -9.78 -4.03
N PHE A 67 3.60 -8.80 -3.13
CA PHE A 67 4.24 -7.49 -3.27
C PHE A 67 5.12 -7.22 -2.05
N PRO A 68 6.26 -7.92 -1.92
CA PRO A 68 7.07 -7.91 -0.71
C PRO A 68 7.59 -6.52 -0.33
N LEU A 69 7.90 -5.66 -1.29
CA LEU A 69 8.40 -4.32 -1.01
C LEU A 69 7.29 -3.40 -0.51
N LEU A 70 6.09 -3.45 -1.10
CA LEU A 70 4.93 -2.71 -0.58
C LEU A 70 4.50 -3.21 0.80
N LYS A 71 4.52 -4.53 1.02
CA LYS A 71 4.22 -5.13 2.33
C LYS A 71 5.19 -4.64 3.40
N GLU A 72 6.48 -4.67 3.11
CA GLU A 72 7.50 -4.17 4.03
C GLU A 72 7.42 -2.65 4.21
N TYR A 73 7.14 -1.90 3.13
CA TYR A 73 6.92 -0.46 3.19
C TYR A 73 5.75 -0.08 4.13
N HIS A 74 4.59 -0.74 4.01
CA HIS A 74 3.44 -0.52 4.90
C HIS A 74 3.80 -0.81 6.36
N ARG A 75 4.49 -1.93 6.62
CA ARG A 75 4.98 -2.30 7.97
C ARG A 75 5.88 -1.22 8.56
N ARG A 76 6.89 -0.76 7.81
CA ARG A 76 7.82 0.30 8.25
C ARG A 76 7.08 1.61 8.58
N MET A 77 6.10 1.99 7.76
CA MET A 77 5.30 3.19 7.98
C MET A 77 4.44 3.07 9.25
N ALA A 78 3.77 1.93 9.47
CA ALA A 78 2.95 1.68 10.66
C ALA A 78 3.77 1.68 11.97
N GLU A 79 5.00 1.18 11.92
CA GLU A 79 5.90 1.14 13.09
C GLU A 79 6.63 2.47 13.35
N GLY A 80 6.64 3.37 12.36
CA GLY A 80 7.35 4.63 12.42
C GLY A 80 6.86 5.54 13.58
N PRO A 81 7.77 6.31 14.20
CA PRO A 81 7.43 7.15 15.36
C PRO A 81 6.41 8.25 15.03
N ASN A 82 6.20 8.55 13.75
CA ASN A 82 5.25 9.58 13.31
C ASN A 82 3.80 9.11 13.28
N LEU A 83 3.55 7.80 13.22
CA LEU A 83 2.21 7.22 13.11
C LEU A 83 1.84 6.32 14.30
N LYS A 84 2.84 5.82 15.04
CA LYS A 84 2.60 5.06 16.25
C LYS A 84 2.13 5.98 17.37
N VAL A 85 0.84 5.90 17.73
CA VAL A 85 0.31 6.54 18.95
C VAL A 85 0.95 5.85 20.15
N THR A 86 1.65 6.63 20.98
CA THR A 86 2.32 6.18 22.22
C THR A 86 1.36 5.56 23.22
#